data_AF-A0A7C8EZH4-F1
#
_entry.id   AF-A0A7C8EZH4-F1
#
_cell.length_a   1.000
_cell.length_b   1.000
_cell.length_c   1.000
_cell.angle_alpha   90.00
_cell.angle_beta   90.00
_cell.angle_gamma   90.00
#
_symmetry.space_group_name_H-M   'P 1'
#
loop_
_entity.id
_entity.type
_entity.pdbx_description
1 polymer ?
#
loop_
_entity_poly.entity_id
_entity_poly.type
_entity_poly.pdbx_seq_one_letter_code
_entity_poly.pdbx_strand_id
1 'polypeptide(L)'
;MRLGFPKESFSVPEGAPLLQSPSIAQGTTSLNYNRSPYDYVTPIEDQGDCGSCWAFATKAALESLVLMATRAAPTSINLYLTT
;
A
#
# COMPACT_ATOMS: atom_id res chain seq x y z
N MET A 1 3.53 -8.41 -20.79
CA MET A 1 2.69 -7.89 -21.89
C MET A 1 1.66 -6.94 -21.27
N ARG A 2 1.86 -5.61 -21.37
CA ARG A 2 0.86 -4.63 -20.93
C ARG A 2 -0.27 -4.68 -21.94
N LEU A 3 -1.44 -5.19 -21.56
CA LEU A 3 -2.65 -5.04 -22.35
C LEU A 3 -2.85 -3.53 -22.54
N GLY A 4 -2.66 -3.08 -23.78
CA GLY A 4 -2.74 -1.68 -24.16
C GLY A 4 -4.18 -1.21 -24.00
N PHE A 5 -4.56 -0.82 -22.80
CA PHE A 5 -5.70 0.06 -22.62
C PHE A 5 -5.37 1.36 -23.37
N PRO A 6 -6.21 1.80 -24.31
CA PRO A 6 -6.08 3.14 -24.85
C PRO A 6 -6.05 4.09 -23.66
N LYS A 7 -5.15 5.07 -23.70
CA LYS A 7 -5.13 6.13 -22.72
C LYS A 7 -6.38 6.96 -23.00
N GLU A 8 -7.51 6.56 -22.43
CA GLU A 8 -8.68 7.41 -22.33
C GLU A 8 -8.19 8.65 -21.59
N SER A 9 -7.98 9.73 -22.35
CA SER A 9 -7.66 11.04 -21.79
C SER A 9 -8.94 11.50 -21.12
N PHE A 10 -9.10 11.14 -19.84
CA PHE A 10 -10.17 11.65 -19.01
C PHE A 10 -9.93 13.15 -18.82
N SER A 11 -10.46 13.95 -19.74
CA SER A 11 -10.49 15.39 -19.64
C SER A 11 -11.48 15.74 -18.53
N VAL A 12 -10.96 16.19 -17.39
CA VAL A 12 -11.79 16.71 -16.30
C VAL A 12 -12.54 17.94 -16.85
N PRO A 13 -13.88 17.93 -16.89
CA PRO A 13 -14.63 19.07 -17.40
C PRO A 13 -14.38 20.29 -16.50
N GLU A 14 -14.23 21.46 -17.12
CA GLU A 14 -14.03 22.71 -16.42
C GLU A 14 -15.27 23.00 -15.54
N GLY A 15 -15.10 22.94 -14.22
CA GLY A 15 -16.20 23.00 -13.25
C GLY A 15 -16.64 21.65 -12.65
N ALA A 16 -15.92 20.55 -12.93
CA ALA A 16 -16.12 19.31 -12.18
C ALA A 16 -15.95 19.61 -10.68
N PRO A 17 -16.91 19.22 -9.81
CA PRO A 17 -16.72 19.35 -8.38
C PRO A 17 -15.56 18.44 -7.99
N LEU A 18 -14.44 19.07 -7.60
CA LEU A 18 -13.34 18.38 -6.96
C LEU A 18 -13.95 17.71 -5.72
N LEU A 19 -13.90 16.38 -5.64
CA LEU A 19 -14.11 15.71 -4.37
C LEU A 19 -13.09 16.32 -3.43
N GLN A 20 -13.53 17.19 -2.52
CA GLN A 20 -12.64 17.73 -1.51
C GLN A 20 -12.10 16.52 -0.77
N SER A 21 -10.79 16.32 -0.88
CA SER A 21 -10.12 15.37 -0.03
C SER A 21 -10.56 15.70 1.39
N PRO A 22 -11.02 14.72 2.18
CA PRO A 22 -11.34 14.98 3.57
C PRO A 22 -10.12 15.67 4.15
N SER A 23 -10.30 16.88 4.66
CA SER A 23 -9.27 17.55 5.43
C SER A 23 -9.08 16.69 6.67
N ILE A 24 -8.13 15.76 6.59
CA ILE A 24 -7.69 15.02 7.76
C ILE A 24 -7.21 16.11 8.69
N ALA A 25 -7.97 16.33 9.77
CA ALA A 25 -7.60 17.24 10.83
C ALA A 25 -6.13 16.96 11.10
N GLN A 26 -5.28 17.97 10.86
CA GLN A 26 -3.85 17.90 11.11
C GLN A 26 -3.66 17.83 12.63
N GLY A 27 -4.03 16.70 13.21
CA GLY A 27 -3.53 16.25 14.49
C GLY A 27 -2.04 16.06 14.29
N THR A 28 -1.26 16.81 15.05
CA THR A 28 0.19 16.71 15.13
C THR A 28 0.60 15.37 15.74
N THR A 29 0.34 14.30 15.01
CA THR A 29 0.86 12.97 15.28
C THR A 29 1.45 12.49 13.98
N SER A 30 2.76 12.65 13.84
CA SER A 30 3.50 11.79 12.92
C SER A 30 3.15 10.36 13.29
N LEU A 31 2.28 9.73 12.49
CA LEU A 31 1.97 8.31 12.61
C LEU A 31 3.16 7.58 12.02
N ASN A 32 4.17 7.37 12.85
CA ASN A 32 5.30 6.53 12.48
C ASN A 32 4.92 5.07 12.75
N TYR A 33 4.62 4.35 11.68
CA TYR A 33 4.23 2.94 11.70
C TYR A 33 5.40 1.98 11.98
N ASN A 34 6.64 2.46 11.88
CA ASN A 34 7.86 1.73 12.20
C ASN A 34 8.63 2.51 13.29
N ARG A 35 8.11 2.47 14.51
CA ARG A 35 8.72 3.15 15.66
C ARG A 35 8.62 2.28 16.90
N SER A 36 9.79 2.05 17.50
CA SER A 36 9.92 1.32 18.78
C SER A 36 8.90 1.81 19.83
N PRO A 37 8.17 0.89 20.48
CA PRO A 37 8.36 -0.56 20.47
C PRO A 37 7.60 -1.31 19.35
N TYR A 38 6.86 -0.62 18.48
CA TYR A 38 5.98 -1.26 17.51
C TYR A 38 6.50 -1.12 16.07
N ASP A 39 6.69 -2.25 15.42
CA ASP A 39 6.98 -2.32 13.99
C ASP A 39 5.80 -2.99 13.28
N TYR A 40 5.01 -2.17 12.59
CA TYR A 40 3.86 -2.64 11.82
C TYR A 40 4.21 -2.86 10.34
N VAL A 41 5.48 -2.78 9.98
CA VAL A 41 5.93 -3.01 8.61
C VAL A 41 6.96 -4.12 8.57
N THR A 42 6.73 -5.06 7.67
CA THR A 42 7.66 -6.14 7.39
C THR A 42 8.90 -5.63 6.65
N PRO A 43 10.01 -6.38 6.66
CA PRO A 43 11.20 -6.03 5.88
C PRO A 43 10.89 -5.76 4.41
N ILE A 44 11.77 -5.01 3.75
CA ILE A 44 11.65 -4.71 2.33
C ILE A 44 11.84 -6.00 1.53
N GLU A 45 10.96 -6.20 0.55
CA GLU A 45 10.95 -7.36 -0.35
C GLU A 45 11.21 -6.92 -1.80
N ASP A 46 11.83 -7.79 -2.61
CA ASP A 46 12.15 -7.52 -4.02
C ASP A 46 11.27 -8.37 -4.96
N GLN A 47 10.41 -7.71 -5.74
CA GLN A 47 9.53 -8.33 -6.72
C GLN A 47 10.23 -8.85 -8.00
N GLY A 48 11.49 -8.47 -8.21
CA GLY A 48 12.23 -8.69 -9.45
C GLY A 48 11.54 -8.08 -10.69
N ASP A 49 11.91 -8.58 -11.87
CA ASP A 49 11.44 -8.07 -13.16
C ASP A 49 10.03 -8.54 -13.57
N CYS A 50 9.23 -9.03 -12.62
CA CYS A 50 7.92 -9.64 -12.90
C CYS A 50 6.78 -8.61 -13.11
N GLY A 51 6.94 -7.37 -12.63
CA GLY A 51 5.88 -6.36 -12.64
C GLY A 51 4.73 -6.66 -11.67
N SER A 52 5.02 -7.40 -10.59
CA SER A 52 4.06 -7.85 -9.57
C SER A 52 3.86 -6.84 -8.42
N CYS A 53 4.22 -5.57 -8.60
CA CYS A 53 4.13 -4.52 -7.56
C CYS A 53 2.76 -4.43 -6.89
N TRP A 54 1.68 -4.72 -7.64
CA TRP A 54 0.31 -4.74 -7.11
C TRP A 54 0.10 -5.84 -6.06
N ALA A 55 0.73 -7.01 -6.24
CA ALA A 55 0.66 -8.12 -5.31
C ALA A 55 1.47 -7.83 -4.04
N PHE A 56 2.66 -7.24 -4.20
CA PHE A 56 3.51 -6.81 -3.10
C PHE A 56 2.87 -5.68 -2.28
N ALA A 57 2.21 -4.71 -2.94
CA ALA A 57 1.47 -3.65 -2.26
C ALA A 57 0.28 -4.20 -1.44
N THR A 58 -0.48 -5.14 -2.01
CA THR A 58 -1.61 -5.78 -1.33
C THR A 58 -1.13 -6.61 -0.14
N LYS A 59 -0.04 -7.38 -0.31
CA LYS A 59 0.62 -8.15 0.74
C LYS A 59 1.06 -7.26 1.90
N ALA A 60 1.80 -6.18 1.63
CA ALA A 60 2.32 -5.29 2.67
C ALA A 60 1.20 -4.66 3.52
N ALA A 61 0.08 -4.29 2.89
CA ALA A 61 -1.08 -3.78 3.60
C ALA A 61 -1.71 -4.84 4.51
N LEU A 62 -1.84 -6.08 4.03
CA LEU A 62 -2.39 -7.19 4.81
C LEU A 62 -1.52 -7.53 6.02
N GLU A 63 -0.21 -7.61 5.82
CA GLU A 63 0.76 -7.85 6.91
C GLU A 63 0.67 -6.75 7.97
N SER A 64 0.61 -5.48 7.54
CA SER A 64 0.47 -4.35 8.46
C SER A 64 -0.79 -4.45 9.31
N LEU A 65 -1.93 -4.80 8.69
CA LEU A 65 -3.20 -4.98 9.42
C LEU A 65 -3.11 -6.10 10.47
N VAL A 66 -2.47 -7.22 10.12
CA VAL A 66 -2.29 -8.33 11.06
C VAL A 66 -1.40 -7.91 12.22
N LEU A 67 -0.30 -7.19 11.97
CA LEU A 67 0.60 -6.72 13.02
C LEU A 67 -0.11 -5.73 13.96
N MET A 68 -0.91 -4.83 13.41
CA MET A 68 -1.72 -3.89 14.20
C MET A 68 -2.76 -4.60 15.05
N ALA A 69 -3.43 -5.62 14.51
CA ALA A 69 -4.50 -6.36 15.21
C ALA A 69 -3.97 -7.30 16.29
N THR A 70 -2.86 -7.99 16.03
CA THR A 70 -2.36 -9.08 16.87
C THR A 70 -1.23 -8.66 17.81
N ARG A 71 -0.53 -7.57 17.50
CA ARG A 71 0.76 -7.22 18.12
C ARG A 71 1.80 -8.35 18.03
N ALA A 72 1.68 -9.21 17.03
CA ALA A 72 2.66 -10.26 16.73
C ALA A 72 3.95 -9.68 16.17
N ALA A 73 5.00 -10.49 16.12
CA ALA A 73 6.25 -10.12 15.45
C ALA A 73 6.03 -9.99 13.93
N PRO A 74 6.76 -9.10 13.23
CA PRO A 74 6.69 -8.95 11.78
C PRO A 74 7.05 -10.25 11.08
N THR A 75 6.03 -10.91 10.50
CA THR A 75 6.18 -12.12 9.69
C THR A 75 5.73 -11.83 8.28
N SER A 76 6.59 -12.11 7.31
CA SER A 76 6.23 -11.91 5.91
C SER A 76 5.53 -13.13 5.31
N ILE A 77 4.42 -12.89 4.62
CA ILE A 77 3.66 -13.86 3.84
C ILE A 77 4.39 -14.06 2.51
N ASN A 78 4.85 -15.28 2.27
CA ASN A 78 5.63 -15.58 1.07
C ASN A 78 4.72 -15.61 -0.18
N LEU A 79 4.99 -14.72 -1.15
CA LEU A 79 4.29 -14.68 -2.45
C LEU A 79 4.85 -15.68 -3.48
N TYR A 80 5.97 -16.33 -3.17
CA TYR A 80 6.65 -17.34 -3.98
C TYR A 80 6.20 -18.77 -3.68
N LEU A 81 5.18 -18.99 -2.85
CA LEU A 81 4.66 -20.32 -2.56
C LEU A 81 3.76 -20.86 -3.68
N THR A 82 4.32 -20.98 -4.88
CA THR A 82 4.01 -21.99 -5.92
C THR A 82 5.02 -21.83 -7.07
N THR A 83 6.21 -22.38 -6.91
CA THR A 83 7.05 -22.89 -8.01
C THR A 83 7.71 -24.19 -7.55
#